data_AF-A0ABD3PQB8-F1
#
_entry.id   AF-A0ABD3PQB8-F1
#
_cell.length_a   1.000
_cell.length_b   1.000
_cell.length_c   1.000
_cell.angle_alpha   90.00
_cell.angle_beta   90.00
_cell.angle_gamma   90.00
#
_symmetry.space_group_name_H-M   'P 1'
#
loop_
_entity.id
_entity.type
_entity.pdbx_description
1 polymer ?
#
loop_
_entity_poly.entity_id
_entity_poly.type
_entity_poly.pdbx_seq_one_letter_code
_entity_poly.pdbx_strand_id
1 'polypeptide(L)'
;MNGSNTAAGLMTQADYKLFQSMVEKIGFEDCDYISLERSYRFWNETFPGGKLHHVPIELHVPCRDPIDHIISSCSWNRFKLDCHDITDEELFRIVDSVCPVGKPRYNHILARDFDIKCFDFHKQFTKYIDYMSTRLHPRRFESVPFIPRENRRNNRNKSHECIWEREDLMQKVKAHLLSNENKMHHQYYQFCNKCIESEHDLTRSDGPYGK
;
A
#
# COMPACT_ATOMS: atom_id res chain seq x y z
N MET A 1 -20.48 0.55 43.21
CA MET A 1 -20.40 0.68 41.74
C MET A 1 -19.03 1.24 41.40
N ASN A 2 -18.07 0.38 41.06
CA ASN A 2 -16.76 0.81 40.56
C ASN A 2 -16.56 0.16 39.20
N GLY A 3 -16.82 0.94 38.15
CA GLY A 3 -16.56 0.56 36.77
C GLY A 3 -15.06 0.56 36.52
N SER A 4 -14.52 -0.62 36.28
CA SER A 4 -13.17 -0.82 35.74
C SER A 4 -13.12 -0.27 34.32
N ASN A 5 -12.42 0.85 34.13
CA ASN A 5 -12.01 1.34 32.82
C ASN A 5 -10.95 0.38 32.27
N THR A 6 -11.37 -0.59 31.46
CA THR A 6 -10.46 -1.36 30.61
C THR A 6 -10.01 -0.46 29.46
N ALA A 7 -8.81 0.10 29.59
CA ALA A 7 -8.10 0.73 28.48
C ALA A 7 -8.01 -0.28 27.33
N ALA A 8 -8.55 0.08 26.17
CA ALA A 8 -8.41 -0.70 24.94
C ALA A 8 -6.91 -0.86 24.63
N GLY A 9 -6.40 -2.08 24.80
CA GLY A 9 -5.01 -2.42 24.52
C GLY A 9 -4.72 -2.25 23.03
N LEU A 10 -3.83 -1.33 22.68
CA LEU A 10 -3.37 -1.13 21.31
C LEU A 10 -2.48 -2.31 20.89
N MET A 11 -2.74 -2.90 19.72
CA MET A 11 -1.84 -3.88 19.11
C MET A 11 -0.49 -3.23 18.79
N THR A 12 0.57 -3.79 19.36
CA THR A 12 1.96 -3.42 19.08
C THR A 12 2.43 -4.03 17.74
N GLN A 13 3.60 -3.59 17.26
CA GLN A 13 4.23 -4.19 16.09
C GLN A 13 4.58 -5.68 16.29
N ALA A 14 4.77 -6.12 17.56
CA ALA A 14 4.97 -7.51 17.90
C ALA A 14 3.66 -8.30 17.74
N ASP A 15 2.54 -7.74 18.17
CA ASP A 15 1.22 -8.35 18.00
C ASP A 15 0.82 -8.47 16.53
N TYR A 16 1.22 -7.52 15.69
CA TYR A 16 1.03 -7.61 14.23
C TYR A 16 1.81 -8.77 13.61
N LYS A 17 3.08 -8.95 13.99
CA LYS A 17 3.88 -10.09 13.52
C LYS A 17 3.29 -11.42 13.99
N LEU A 18 2.78 -11.45 15.23
CA LEU A 18 2.10 -12.63 15.77
C LEU A 18 0.81 -12.93 15.00
N PHE A 19 0.01 -11.91 14.70
CA PHE A 19 -1.21 -12.05 13.89
C PHE A 19 -0.89 -12.56 12.48
N GLN A 20 0.11 -11.99 11.80
CA GLN A 20 0.54 -12.47 10.48
C GLN A 20 0.97 -13.93 10.52
N SER A 21 1.81 -14.30 11.50
CA SER A 21 2.25 -15.69 11.69
C SER A 21 1.10 -16.65 11.99
N MET A 22 0.08 -16.18 12.70
CA MET A 22 -1.11 -16.97 13.03
C MET A 22 -1.97 -17.18 11.79
N VAL A 23 -2.25 -16.14 11.00
CA VAL A 23 -3.01 -16.26 9.74
C VAL A 23 -2.30 -17.19 8.78
N GLU A 24 -0.99 -17.05 8.59
CA GLU A 24 -0.18 -17.95 7.74
C GLU A 24 -0.21 -19.41 8.22
N LYS A 25 -0.42 -19.65 9.52
CA LYS A 25 -0.54 -20.99 10.08
C LYS A 25 -1.96 -21.57 9.97
N ILE A 26 -2.99 -20.73 10.07
CA ILE A 26 -4.39 -21.13 9.93
C ILE A 26 -4.71 -21.44 8.47
N GLY A 27 -4.12 -20.68 7.54
CA GLY A 27 -4.39 -20.76 6.11
C GLY A 27 -5.28 -19.61 5.63
N PHE A 28 -5.64 -19.67 4.34
CA PHE A 28 -6.40 -18.63 3.64
C PHE A 28 -7.76 -19.13 3.13
N GLU A 29 -8.11 -20.38 3.40
CA GLU A 29 -9.26 -21.11 2.86
C GLU A 29 -10.60 -20.49 3.27
N ASP A 30 -10.66 -19.91 4.48
CA ASP A 30 -11.84 -19.23 5.02
C ASP A 30 -11.77 -17.69 4.89
N CYS A 31 -10.84 -17.17 4.09
CA CYS A 31 -10.66 -15.73 3.91
C CYS A 31 -11.31 -15.21 2.63
N ASP A 32 -12.34 -14.36 2.75
CA ASP A 32 -12.88 -13.58 1.62
C ASP A 32 -11.92 -12.47 1.16
N TYR A 33 -11.03 -12.03 2.04
CA TYR A 33 -10.10 -10.93 1.77
C TYR A 33 -8.82 -11.04 2.59
N ILE A 34 -7.69 -10.85 1.92
CA ILE A 34 -6.35 -10.96 2.49
C ILE A 34 -5.64 -9.62 2.35
N SER A 35 -5.35 -8.96 3.48
CA SER A 35 -4.61 -7.69 3.52
C SER A 35 -3.29 -7.88 4.26
N LEU A 36 -2.31 -8.42 3.55
CA LEU A 36 -0.97 -8.67 4.08
C LEU A 36 0.07 -7.76 3.42
N GLU A 37 0.84 -7.07 4.24
CA GLU A 37 1.95 -6.21 3.79
C GLU A 37 3.22 -7.04 3.46
N ARG A 38 3.10 -7.98 2.51
CA ARG A 38 4.18 -8.90 2.13
C ARG A 38 4.79 -8.54 0.77
N SER A 39 5.97 -9.08 0.48
CA SER A 39 6.66 -8.87 -0.80
C SER A 39 5.94 -9.58 -1.95
N TYR A 40 6.13 -9.12 -3.20
CA TYR A 40 5.52 -9.76 -4.37
C TYR A 40 5.79 -11.29 -4.46
N ARG A 41 6.98 -11.73 -4.02
CA ARG A 41 7.36 -13.15 -3.98
C ARG A 41 6.42 -14.01 -3.13
N PHE A 42 5.97 -13.46 -2.00
CA PHE A 42 5.05 -14.17 -1.11
C PHE A 42 3.77 -14.53 -1.86
N TRP A 43 3.21 -13.62 -2.66
CA TRP A 43 1.98 -13.89 -3.39
C TRP A 43 2.17 -14.99 -4.44
N ASN A 44 3.26 -14.96 -5.21
CA ASN A 44 3.58 -16.02 -6.18
C ASN A 44 3.84 -17.39 -5.52
N GLU A 45 4.55 -17.40 -4.38
CA GLU A 45 4.90 -18.63 -3.66
C GLU A 45 3.68 -19.22 -2.93
N THR A 46 2.81 -18.38 -2.38
CA THR A 46 1.63 -18.80 -1.61
C THR A 46 0.49 -19.22 -2.53
N PHE A 47 0.33 -18.55 -3.68
CA PHE A 47 -0.77 -18.77 -4.62
C PHE A 47 -0.23 -19.03 -6.03
N PRO A 48 0.41 -20.18 -6.26
CA PRO A 48 1.02 -20.49 -7.54
C PRO A 48 -0.01 -20.47 -8.68
N GLY A 49 0.32 -19.75 -9.77
CA GLY A 49 -0.58 -19.55 -10.90
C GLY A 49 -1.81 -18.69 -10.57
N GLY A 50 -1.72 -17.88 -9.51
CA GLY A 50 -2.76 -16.93 -9.10
C GLY A 50 -4.02 -17.58 -8.55
N LYS A 51 -3.88 -18.75 -7.90
CA LYS A 51 -5.02 -19.54 -7.42
C LYS A 51 -4.86 -20.03 -5.99
N LEU A 52 -5.98 -20.13 -5.29
CA LEU A 52 -6.15 -20.86 -4.03
C LEU A 52 -7.16 -21.99 -4.27
N HIS A 53 -6.73 -23.27 -4.18
CA HIS A 53 -7.59 -24.43 -4.48
C HIS A 53 -8.35 -24.32 -5.81
N HIS A 54 -7.66 -23.93 -6.88
CA HIS A 54 -8.22 -23.68 -8.22
C HIS A 54 -9.12 -22.44 -8.37
N VAL A 55 -9.40 -21.72 -7.27
CA VAL A 55 -10.14 -20.45 -7.30
C VAL A 55 -9.16 -19.32 -7.68
N PRO A 56 -9.42 -18.53 -8.73
CA PRO A 56 -8.60 -17.38 -9.09
C PRO A 56 -8.57 -16.32 -8.01
N ILE A 57 -7.41 -15.69 -7.82
CA ILE A 57 -7.21 -14.58 -6.89
C ILE A 57 -7.08 -13.27 -7.67
N GLU A 58 -7.89 -12.28 -7.29
CA GLU A 58 -7.78 -10.90 -7.74
C GLU A 58 -6.91 -10.09 -6.76
N LEU A 59 -5.85 -9.44 -7.24
CA LEU A 59 -4.99 -8.58 -6.42
C LEU A 59 -5.41 -7.12 -6.57
N HIS A 60 -5.69 -6.47 -5.44
CA HIS A 60 -6.01 -5.04 -5.40
C HIS A 60 -4.81 -4.23 -4.92
N VAL A 61 -4.23 -3.43 -5.82
CA VAL A 61 -3.06 -2.60 -5.52
C VAL A 61 -3.52 -1.17 -5.16
N PRO A 62 -3.29 -0.71 -3.91
CA PRO A 62 -3.55 0.68 -3.55
C PRO A 62 -2.55 1.60 -4.27
N CYS A 63 -3.02 2.47 -5.15
CA CYS A 63 -2.21 3.43 -5.86
C CYS A 63 -2.20 4.76 -5.13
N ARG A 64 -0.99 5.22 -4.78
CA ARG A 64 -0.72 6.48 -4.09
C ARG A 64 -0.04 7.45 -5.03
N ASP A 65 -0.14 8.74 -4.74
CA ASP A 65 0.68 9.75 -5.39
C ASP A 65 2.18 9.39 -5.22
N PRO A 66 2.97 9.38 -6.32
CA PRO A 66 4.38 8.98 -6.26
C PRO A 66 5.22 9.80 -5.29
N ILE A 67 5.03 11.12 -5.24
CA ILE A 67 5.80 12.02 -4.39
C ILE A 67 5.40 11.83 -2.94
N ASP A 68 4.09 11.83 -2.65
CA ASP A 68 3.60 11.60 -1.30
C ASP A 68 4.09 10.26 -0.74
N HIS A 69 4.03 9.20 -1.55
CA HIS A 69 4.43 7.87 -1.13
C HIS A 69 5.94 7.76 -0.89
N ILE A 70 6.78 8.25 -1.80
CA ILE A 70 8.23 8.14 -1.64
C ILE A 70 8.73 8.96 -0.47
N ILE A 71 8.21 10.19 -0.28
CA ILE A 71 8.63 11.06 0.82
C ILE A 71 8.14 10.53 2.17
N SER A 72 6.93 9.96 2.21
CA SER A 72 6.46 9.20 3.37
C SER A 72 7.40 8.03 3.70
N SER A 73 7.98 7.39 2.69
CA SER A 73 8.90 6.27 2.86
C SER A 73 10.29 6.75 3.35
N CYS A 74 10.79 7.87 2.83
CA CYS A 74 11.99 8.54 3.37
C CYS A 74 11.82 8.88 4.86
N SER A 75 10.68 9.48 5.23
CA SER A 75 10.37 9.84 6.61
C SER A 75 10.29 8.60 7.53
N TRP A 76 9.76 7.48 7.03
CA TRP A 76 9.80 6.20 7.75
C TRP A 76 11.23 5.75 8.07
N ASN A 77 12.15 5.92 7.12
CA ASN A 77 13.57 5.64 7.32
C ASN A 77 14.31 6.74 8.10
N ARG A 78 13.57 7.71 8.69
CA ARG A 78 14.10 8.87 9.42
C ARG A 78 15.02 9.74 8.59
N PHE A 79 14.90 9.67 7.27
CA PHE A 79 15.65 10.50 6.34
C PHE A 79 14.84 11.77 6.02
N LYS A 80 15.48 12.92 6.17
CA LYS A 80 14.93 14.22 5.75
C LYS A 80 15.65 14.62 4.47
N LEU A 81 14.89 14.75 3.38
CA LEU A 81 15.43 15.25 2.13
C LEU A 81 15.78 16.73 2.32
N ASP A 82 17.04 17.07 2.03
CA ASP A 82 17.47 18.45 1.87
C ASP A 82 17.31 18.83 0.39
N CYS A 83 16.66 19.96 0.14
CA CYS A 83 16.39 20.44 -1.21
C CYS A 83 17.33 21.58 -1.61
N HIS A 84 18.22 22.02 -0.72
CA HIS A 84 19.21 23.06 -0.99
C HIS A 84 20.41 22.46 -1.73
N ASP A 85 20.76 23.03 -2.88
CA ASP A 85 21.93 22.70 -3.69
C ASP A 85 22.11 21.20 -4.04
N ILE A 86 21.02 20.42 -4.00
CA ILE A 86 21.03 19.00 -4.34
C ILE A 86 21.16 18.80 -5.86
N THR A 87 22.08 17.93 -6.29
CA THR A 87 22.19 17.52 -7.70
C THR A 87 21.18 16.43 -8.04
N ASP A 88 20.88 16.28 -9.33
CA ASP A 88 19.93 15.26 -9.79
C ASP A 88 20.43 13.84 -9.47
N GLU A 89 21.73 13.58 -9.59
CA GLU A 89 22.34 12.30 -9.24
C GLU A 89 22.17 11.97 -7.75
N GLU A 90 22.36 12.97 -6.87
CA GLU A 90 22.19 12.78 -5.44
C GLU A 90 20.72 12.56 -5.07
N LEU A 91 19.82 13.34 -5.67
CA LEU A 91 18.38 13.21 -5.49
C LEU A 91 17.90 11.81 -5.86
N PHE A 92 18.28 11.32 -7.04
CA PHE A 92 17.86 10.00 -7.51
C PHE A 92 18.49 8.87 -6.71
N ARG A 93 19.75 9.01 -6.29
CA ARG A 93 20.39 8.06 -5.36
C ARG A 93 19.61 7.95 -4.06
N ILE A 94 19.19 9.05 -3.46
CA ILE A 94 18.39 9.07 -2.22
C ILE A 94 17.05 8.36 -2.45
N VAL A 95 16.35 8.73 -3.52
CA VAL A 95 15.05 8.17 -3.90
C VAL A 95 15.12 6.65 -4.08
N ASP A 96 16.21 6.14 -4.66
CA ASP A 96 16.33 4.71 -4.99
C ASP A 96 16.91 3.84 -3.89
N SER A 97 17.77 4.39 -3.03
CA SER A 97 18.54 3.60 -2.05
C SER A 97 18.17 3.87 -0.60
N VAL A 98 17.69 5.08 -0.28
CA VAL A 98 17.42 5.49 1.10
C VAL A 98 15.93 5.45 1.40
N CYS A 99 15.10 5.94 0.49
CA CYS A 99 13.67 6.07 0.74
C CYS A 99 12.86 4.77 0.70
N PRO A 100 13.17 3.76 -0.13
CA PRO A 100 12.36 2.54 -0.17
C PRO A 100 12.37 1.79 1.17
N VAL A 101 11.19 1.32 1.59
CA VAL A 101 11.03 0.61 2.87
C VAL A 101 10.82 -0.87 2.63
N GLY A 102 11.71 -1.68 3.21
CA GLY A 102 11.60 -3.13 3.20
C GLY A 102 11.70 -3.75 1.81
N LYS A 103 11.17 -4.97 1.67
CA LYS A 103 11.16 -5.69 0.40
C LYS A 103 10.08 -5.09 -0.54
N PRO A 104 10.31 -5.08 -1.86
CA PRO A 104 9.31 -4.67 -2.85
C PRO A 104 8.02 -5.47 -2.71
N ARG A 105 6.90 -4.77 -2.62
CA ARG A 105 5.57 -5.37 -2.45
C ARG A 105 4.89 -5.67 -3.78
N TYR A 106 5.27 -4.95 -4.83
CA TYR A 106 4.76 -5.12 -6.18
C TYR A 106 5.90 -5.38 -7.16
N ASN A 107 5.62 -6.18 -8.19
CA ASN A 107 6.48 -6.40 -9.34
C ASN A 107 5.57 -6.77 -10.53
N HIS A 108 5.91 -6.34 -11.74
CA HIS A 108 5.11 -6.63 -12.95
C HIS A 108 4.94 -8.13 -13.23
N ILE A 109 5.80 -8.98 -12.65
CA ILE A 109 5.64 -10.44 -12.74
C ILE A 109 4.31 -10.93 -12.15
N LEU A 110 3.73 -10.22 -11.18
CA LEU A 110 2.44 -10.57 -10.60
C LEU A 110 1.35 -10.57 -11.69
N ALA A 111 1.43 -9.67 -12.66
CA ALA A 111 0.42 -9.56 -13.73
C ALA A 111 0.43 -10.74 -14.70
N ARG A 112 1.39 -11.67 -14.59
CA ARG A 112 1.41 -12.90 -15.39
C ARG A 112 0.45 -13.96 -14.85
N ASP A 113 0.32 -14.00 -13.52
CA ASP A 113 -0.39 -15.08 -12.83
C ASP A 113 -1.70 -14.60 -12.20
N PHE A 114 -1.82 -13.30 -11.89
CA PHE A 114 -2.97 -12.72 -11.18
C PHE A 114 -3.73 -11.73 -12.05
N ASP A 115 -5.05 -11.65 -11.85
CA ASP A 115 -5.83 -10.49 -12.28
C ASP A 115 -5.55 -9.34 -11.31
N ILE A 116 -4.88 -8.30 -11.79
CA ILE A 116 -4.49 -7.16 -10.96
C ILE A 116 -5.38 -5.98 -11.28
N LYS A 117 -6.00 -5.45 -10.23
CA LYS A 117 -6.73 -4.20 -10.24
C LYS A 117 -6.01 -3.17 -9.37
N CYS A 118 -6.27 -1.90 -9.61
CA CYS A 118 -5.83 -0.83 -8.74
C CYS A 118 -7.01 -0.06 -8.18
N PHE A 119 -6.72 0.76 -7.17
CA PHE A 119 -7.65 1.77 -6.70
C PHE A 119 -6.88 2.99 -6.24
N ASP A 120 -7.49 4.15 -6.36
CA ASP A 120 -6.98 5.39 -5.78
C ASP A 120 -7.05 5.28 -4.24
N PHE A 121 -5.89 5.32 -3.59
CA PHE A 121 -5.78 5.24 -2.13
C PHE A 121 -6.58 6.35 -1.43
N HIS A 122 -6.73 7.54 -2.04
CA HIS A 122 -7.54 8.61 -1.47
C HIS A 122 -9.03 8.30 -1.45
N LYS A 123 -9.47 7.33 -2.27
CA LYS A 123 -10.85 6.84 -2.33
C LYS A 123 -11.02 5.50 -1.61
N GLN A 124 -10.04 5.09 -0.80
CA GLN A 124 -10.08 3.81 -0.09
C GLN A 124 -11.34 3.70 0.78
N PHE A 125 -11.58 4.68 1.66
CA PHE A 125 -12.70 4.65 2.62
C PHE A 125 -14.04 5.12 2.06
N THR A 126 -14.11 5.34 0.75
CA THR A 126 -15.36 5.64 0.03
C THR A 126 -15.57 4.55 -1.01
N LYS A 127 -15.20 4.81 -2.26
CA LYS A 127 -15.51 3.94 -3.40
C LYS A 127 -14.95 2.52 -3.27
N TYR A 128 -13.72 2.36 -2.75
CA TYR A 128 -13.15 1.03 -2.63
C TYR A 128 -13.84 0.21 -1.54
N ILE A 129 -14.15 0.80 -0.38
CA ILE A 129 -14.97 0.13 0.64
C ILE A 129 -16.36 -0.21 0.08
N ASP A 130 -16.99 0.68 -0.68
CA ASP A 130 -18.28 0.40 -1.32
C ASP A 130 -18.17 -0.78 -2.29
N TYR A 131 -17.13 -0.80 -3.14
CA TYR A 131 -16.82 -1.92 -4.03
C TYR A 131 -16.60 -3.24 -3.28
N MET A 132 -15.88 -3.20 -2.16
CA MET A 132 -15.61 -4.39 -1.34
C MET A 132 -16.85 -4.83 -0.56
N SER A 133 -17.74 -3.92 -0.17
CA SER A 133 -18.94 -4.24 0.61
C SER A 133 -19.88 -5.21 -0.09
N THR A 134 -19.89 -5.23 -1.42
CA THR A 134 -20.71 -6.15 -2.22
C THR A 134 -20.07 -7.54 -2.39
N ARG A 135 -18.85 -7.74 -1.88
CA ARG A 135 -18.04 -8.97 -2.04
C ARG A 135 -17.74 -9.64 -0.71
N LEU A 136 -17.58 -8.85 0.35
CA LEU A 136 -17.26 -9.36 1.67
C LEU A 136 -18.52 -9.88 2.35
N HIS A 137 -18.46 -11.09 2.92
CA HIS A 137 -19.52 -11.54 3.80
C HIS A 137 -19.47 -10.77 5.13
N PRO A 138 -20.63 -10.56 5.79
CA PRO A 138 -20.68 -10.03 7.14
C PRO A 138 -19.78 -10.85 8.06
N ARG A 139 -18.99 -10.19 8.92
CA ARG A 139 -18.14 -10.88 9.88
C ARG A 139 -19.02 -11.67 10.85
N ARG A 140 -18.68 -12.94 11.06
CA ARG A 140 -19.31 -13.78 12.09
C ARG A 140 -19.13 -13.22 13.50
N PHE A 141 -18.08 -12.46 13.74
CA PHE A 141 -17.76 -11.88 15.03
C PHE A 141 -17.43 -10.39 14.92
N GLU A 142 -18.11 -9.57 15.73
CA GLU A 142 -17.78 -8.16 15.91
C GLU A 142 -16.81 -8.03 17.09
N SER A 143 -15.69 -7.35 16.88
CA SER A 143 -14.77 -7.03 17.98
C SER A 143 -15.39 -5.92 18.82
N VAL A 144 -15.85 -6.26 20.02
CA VAL A 144 -16.35 -5.28 21.01
C VAL A 144 -15.41 -5.31 22.23
N PRO A 145 -14.63 -4.24 22.49
CA PRO A 145 -14.58 -2.98 21.75
C PRO A 145 -13.79 -3.06 20.44
N PHE A 146 -14.07 -2.13 19.51
CA PHE A 146 -13.21 -1.90 18.35
C PHE A 146 -11.84 -1.41 18.84
N ILE A 147 -10.77 -2.07 18.40
CA ILE A 147 -9.40 -1.68 18.73
C ILE A 147 -8.83 -0.94 17.52
N PRO A 148 -8.77 0.41 17.53
CA PRO A 148 -8.16 1.16 16.44
C PRO A 148 -6.67 0.83 16.34
N ARG A 149 -6.18 0.71 15.11
CA ARG A 149 -4.74 0.60 14.83
C ARG A 149 -4.20 1.99 14.53
N GLU A 150 -3.55 2.61 15.51
CA GLU A 150 -2.80 3.84 15.28
C GLU A 150 -1.34 3.53 15.00
N ASN A 151 -0.83 4.01 13.88
CA ASN A 151 0.59 3.99 13.55
C ASN A 151 1.32 5.11 14.31
N ARG A 152 1.55 4.93 15.61
CA ARG A 152 2.23 5.90 16.50
C ARG A 152 3.59 6.43 16.02
N ARG A 153 4.19 5.85 14.98
CA ARG A 153 5.59 6.10 14.62
C ARG A 153 5.85 7.31 13.74
N ASN A 154 4.87 7.92 13.07
CA ASN A 154 5.16 9.06 12.18
C ASN A 154 3.96 10.00 12.00
N ASN A 155 3.85 11.02 12.85
CA ASN A 155 3.12 12.23 12.49
C ASN A 155 3.97 13.02 11.50
N ARG A 156 3.95 12.59 10.24
CA ARG A 156 4.61 13.26 9.14
C ARG A 156 4.05 14.69 9.02
N ASN A 157 4.90 15.69 9.20
CA ASN A 157 4.49 17.07 8.99
C ASN A 157 4.93 17.54 7.60
N LYS A 158 4.00 17.52 6.64
CA LYS A 158 4.27 17.96 5.27
C LYS A 158 4.74 19.41 5.20
N SER A 159 4.35 20.27 6.15
CA SER A 159 4.76 21.68 6.16
C SER A 159 6.25 21.90 6.44
N HIS A 160 6.99 20.86 6.84
CA HIS A 160 8.43 20.94 7.09
C HIS A 160 9.27 20.21 6.03
N GLU A 161 8.64 19.71 4.97
CA GLU A 161 9.32 18.98 3.89
C GLU A 161 9.53 19.93 2.71
N CYS A 162 10.78 20.28 2.40
CA CYS A 162 11.13 21.29 1.40
C CYS A 162 10.65 20.96 -0.03
N ILE A 163 10.40 19.68 -0.33
CA ILE A 163 10.05 19.24 -1.69
C ILE A 163 8.68 19.79 -2.13
N TRP A 164 7.75 20.05 -1.20
CA TRP A 164 6.41 20.58 -1.54
C TRP A 164 6.45 22.02 -2.07
N GLU A 165 7.51 22.75 -1.77
CA GLU A 165 7.73 24.12 -2.26
C GLU A 165 8.58 24.14 -3.53
N ARG A 166 9.09 22.97 -3.97
CA ARG A 166 10.02 22.79 -5.08
C ARG A 166 9.40 21.94 -6.17
N GLU A 167 8.51 22.57 -6.95
CA GLU A 167 7.83 21.93 -8.08
C GLU A 167 8.80 21.30 -9.08
N ASP A 168 9.95 21.94 -9.32
CA ASP A 168 11.01 21.41 -10.17
C ASP A 168 11.53 20.05 -9.68
N LEU A 169 11.78 19.91 -8.37
CA LEU A 169 12.22 18.66 -7.77
C LEU A 169 11.11 17.61 -7.78
N MET A 170 9.86 17.98 -7.49
CA MET A 170 8.72 17.06 -7.56
C MET A 170 8.57 16.46 -8.96
N GLN A 171 8.65 17.29 -9.99
CA GLN A 171 8.55 16.80 -11.38
C GLN A 171 9.73 15.89 -11.74
N LYS A 172 10.96 16.22 -11.33
CA LYS A 172 12.12 15.36 -11.56
C LYS A 172 11.99 14.01 -10.85
N VAL A 173 11.61 13.98 -9.57
CA VAL A 173 11.41 12.75 -8.82
C VAL A 173 10.28 11.92 -9.42
N LYS A 174 9.16 12.56 -9.79
CA LYS A 174 8.03 11.87 -10.41
C LYS A 174 8.44 11.26 -11.75
N ALA A 175 9.12 12.02 -12.60
CA ALA A 175 9.64 11.52 -13.88
C ALA A 175 10.62 10.36 -13.68
N HIS A 176 11.51 10.46 -12.68
CA HIS A 176 12.46 9.40 -12.32
C HIS A 176 11.74 8.11 -11.90
N LEU A 177 10.75 8.20 -11.00
CA LEU A 177 9.96 7.06 -10.52
C LEU A 177 9.09 6.42 -11.61
N LEU A 178 8.69 7.19 -12.62
CA LEU A 178 7.91 6.73 -13.78
C LEU A 178 8.79 6.36 -14.98
N SER A 179 10.09 6.57 -14.90
CA SER A 179 11.03 6.23 -15.96
C SER A 179 11.03 4.72 -16.21
N ASN A 180 11.40 4.29 -17.42
CA ASN A 180 11.51 2.87 -17.75
C ASN A 180 12.77 2.20 -17.20
N GLU A 181 13.43 2.81 -16.22
CA GLU A 181 14.48 2.12 -15.47
C GLU A 181 13.86 0.89 -14.80
N ASN A 182 14.46 -0.28 -15.02
CA ASN A 182 13.94 -1.55 -14.49
C ASN A 182 14.27 -1.72 -13.00
N LYS A 183 14.07 -0.66 -12.22
CA LYS A 183 14.19 -0.65 -10.76
C LYS A 183 12.90 -1.19 -10.19
N MET A 184 13.03 -2.18 -9.30
CA MET A 184 11.89 -2.94 -8.81
C MET A 184 10.86 -2.09 -8.06
N HIS A 185 11.29 -1.04 -7.35
CA HIS A 185 10.37 -0.10 -6.68
C HIS A 185 9.66 0.85 -7.66
N HIS A 186 10.21 1.10 -8.84
CA HIS A 186 9.60 1.96 -9.87
C HIS A 186 8.42 1.26 -10.55
N GLN A 187 8.45 -0.07 -10.65
CA GLN A 187 7.39 -0.86 -11.26
C GLN A 187 6.01 -0.63 -10.63
N TYR A 188 5.96 -0.38 -9.32
CA TYR A 188 4.72 0.01 -8.63
C TYR A 188 4.15 1.32 -9.17
N TYR A 189 4.98 2.37 -9.27
CA TYR A 189 4.55 3.68 -9.74
C TYR A 189 4.16 3.63 -11.22
N GLN A 190 4.93 2.92 -12.04
CA GLN A 190 4.60 2.69 -13.45
C GLN A 190 3.26 1.98 -13.63
N PHE A 191 3.00 0.93 -12.84
CA PHE A 191 1.72 0.23 -12.86
C PHE A 191 0.59 1.18 -12.46
N CYS A 192 0.73 1.89 -11.35
CA CYS A 192 -0.30 2.79 -10.86
C CYS A 192 -0.62 3.93 -11.84
N ASN A 193 0.40 4.50 -12.47
CA ASN A 193 0.22 5.56 -13.47
C ASN A 193 -0.54 5.08 -14.72
N LYS A 194 -0.45 3.79 -15.06
CA LYS A 194 -1.20 3.19 -16.17
C LYS A 194 -2.57 2.69 -15.75
N CYS A 195 -2.69 2.24 -14.52
CA CYS A 195 -3.89 1.57 -14.04
C CYS A 195 -4.97 2.55 -13.59
N ILE A 196 -4.61 3.63 -12.89
CA ILE A 196 -5.57 4.67 -12.51
C ILE A 196 -6.23 5.23 -13.78
N GLU A 197 -7.56 5.39 -13.75
CA GLU A 197 -8.41 5.76 -14.90
C GLU A 197 -8.55 4.70 -16.01
N SER A 198 -7.86 3.56 -15.91
CA SER A 198 -8.07 2.41 -16.82
C SER A 198 -9.30 1.58 -16.43
N GLU A 199 -9.64 0.57 -17.24
CA GLU A 199 -10.67 -0.40 -16.89
C GLU A 199 -10.34 -1.25 -15.64
N HIS A 200 -9.07 -1.26 -15.21
CA HIS A 200 -8.61 -1.94 -14.02
C HIS A 200 -8.64 -1.07 -12.75
N ASP A 201 -9.08 0.20 -12.85
CA ASP A 201 -9.29 1.09 -11.70
C ASP A 201 -10.67 0.86 -11.06
N LEU A 202 -10.67 0.26 -9.86
CA LEU A 202 -11.87 -0.04 -9.08
C LEU A 202 -12.59 1.22 -8.58
N THR A 203 -11.95 2.38 -8.64
CA THR A 203 -12.45 3.67 -8.12
C THR A 203 -12.74 4.71 -9.20
N ARG A 204 -12.74 4.26 -10.47
CA ARG A 204 -13.05 5.10 -11.63
C ARG A 204 -14.44 5.72 -11.53
N SER A 205 -14.59 6.93 -12.04
CA SER A 205 -15.81 7.74 -11.86
C SER A 205 -16.98 7.32 -12.74
N ASP A 206 -16.70 6.74 -13.90
CA ASP A 206 -17.62 6.24 -14.93
C ASP A 206 -17.76 4.71 -14.90
N GLY A 207 -17.14 4.04 -13.92
CA GLY A 207 -17.31 2.61 -13.72
C GLY A 207 -18.74 2.25 -13.29
N PRO A 208 -19.15 0.98 -13.35
CA PRO A 208 -20.50 0.52 -12.96
C PRO A 208 -20.86 0.81 -11.49
N TYR A 209 -19.90 1.28 -10.69
CA TYR A 209 -20.01 1.63 -9.29
C TYR A 209 -19.95 3.16 -9.03
N GLY A 210 -19.84 3.99 -10.07
CA GLY A 210 -19.92 5.44 -10.00
C GLY A 210 -21.37 5.91 -10.05
N LYS A 211 -22.11 5.77 -8.94
CA LYS A 211 -23.41 6.41 -8.74
C LYS A 211 -23.37 7.32 -7.53
#